data_AF-A0A948ZYW3-F1
#
_entry.id   AF-A0A948ZYW3-F1
#
_cell.length_a   1.000
_cell.length_b   1.000
_cell.length_c   1.000
_cell.angle_alpha   90.00
_cell.angle_beta   90.00
_cell.angle_gamma   90.00
#
_symmetry.space_group_name_H-M   'P 1'
#
loop_
_entity.id
_entity.type
_entity.pdbx_description
1 polymer ?
#
loop_
_entity_poly.entity_id
_entity_poly.type
_entity_poly.pdbx_seq_one_letter_code
_entity_poly.pdbx_strand_id
1 'polypeptide(L)' 'MTIPKNPGNLQDLFNPEAERRIYNTLAMLGYLMRLISPGTTWPSRVRQIIEECADVDPVAMGFPANWLDLSL' A
#
# COMPACT_ATOMS: atom_id res chain seq x y z
N MET A 1 -5.75 17.67 -13.47
CA MET A 1 -5.22 16.38 -12.98
C MET A 1 -4.85 15.54 -14.18
N THR A 2 -3.60 15.08 -14.25
CA THR A 2 -3.16 14.16 -15.31
C THR A 2 -3.07 12.77 -14.71
N ILE A 3 -3.89 11.84 -15.19
CA ILE A 3 -3.84 10.44 -14.74
C ILE A 3 -2.61 9.78 -15.40
N PRO A 4 -1.67 9.22 -14.63
CA PRO A 4 -0.48 8.58 -15.20
C PRO A 4 -0.85 7.34 -16.01
N LYS A 5 -0.30 7.24 -17.23
CA LYS A 5 -0.54 6.07 -18.11
C LYS A 5 0.31 4.85 -17.74
N ASN A 6 1.46 5.07 -17.07
CA ASN A 6 2.31 4.01 -16.56
C ASN A 6 2.98 4.48 -15.26
N PRO A 7 2.41 4.16 -14.09
CA PRO A 7 3.01 4.51 -12.81
C PRO A 7 4.15 3.54 -12.47
N GLY A 8 5.35 3.85 -12.95
CA GLY A 8 6.54 3.02 -12.69
C GLY A 8 6.78 2.78 -11.19
N ASN A 9 6.54 3.80 -10.36
CA ASN A 9 6.67 3.74 -8.91
C ASN A 9 5.61 2.89 -8.19
N LEU A 10 4.51 2.51 -8.86
CA LEU A 10 3.50 1.64 -8.26
C LEU A 10 3.93 0.17 -8.31
N GLN A 11 4.68 -0.23 -9.35
CA GLN A 11 5.14 -1.60 -9.50
C GLN A 11 6.06 -2.02 -8.35
N ASP A 12 6.89 -1.09 -7.87
CA ASP A 12 7.81 -1.29 -6.74
C ASP A 12 7.08 -1.52 -5.40
N LEU A 13 5.79 -1.12 -5.31
CA LEU A 13 4.97 -1.30 -4.11
C LEU A 13 4.22 -2.64 -4.11
N PHE A 14 4.23 -3.41 -5.19
CA PHE A 14 3.50 -4.67 -5.25
C PHE A 14 4.34 -5.84 -4.75
N ASN A 15 3.67 -6.78 -4.10
CA ASN A 15 4.21 -8.10 -3.79
C ASN A 15 3.64 -9.11 -4.80
N PRO A 16 4.36 -9.46 -5.88
CA PRO A 16 3.84 -10.33 -6.94
C PRO A 16 3.60 -11.76 -6.46
N GLU A 17 4.37 -12.23 -5.48
CA GLU A 17 4.23 -13.58 -4.90
C GLU A 17 2.97 -13.72 -4.02
N ALA A 18 2.38 -12.60 -3.59
CA ALA A 18 1.20 -12.57 -2.73
C ALA A 18 -0.10 -12.41 -3.53
N GLU A 19 -0.34 -13.32 -4.48
CA GLU A 19 -1.56 -13.32 -5.28
C GLU A 19 -2.83 -13.40 -4.40
N ARG A 20 -3.84 -12.61 -4.76
CA ARG A 20 -5.17 -12.59 -4.11
C ARG A 20 -5.16 -12.24 -2.61
N ARG A 21 -4.13 -11.53 -2.15
CA ARG A 21 -4.03 -10.97 -0.79
C ARG A 21 -4.37 -9.47 -0.77
N ILE A 22 -4.67 -8.93 0.41
CA ILE A 22 -5.19 -7.57 0.56
C ILE A 22 -4.13 -6.48 0.35
N TYR A 23 -2.84 -6.80 0.58
CA TYR A 23 -1.74 -5.84 0.49
C TYR A 23 -1.68 -5.09 -0.85
N ASN A 24 -1.69 -5.79 -1.98
CA ASN A 24 -1.59 -5.15 -3.30
C ASN A 24 -2.77 -4.21 -3.58
N THR A 25 -3.95 -4.52 -3.04
CA THR A 25 -5.11 -3.63 -3.10
C THR A 25 -4.88 -2.36 -2.27
N LEU A 26 -4.31 -2.47 -1.06
CA LEU A 26 -3.96 -1.32 -0.23
C LEU A 26 -2.88 -0.45 -0.90
N ALA A 27 -1.88 -1.05 -1.54
CA ALA A 27 -0.86 -0.34 -2.31
C ALA A 27 -1.47 0.47 -3.47
N MET A 28 -2.39 -0.15 -4.23
CA MET A 28 -3.14 0.57 -5.28
C MET A 28 -3.97 1.72 -4.71
N LEU A 29 -4.68 1.51 -3.60
CA LEU A 29 -5.48 2.55 -2.96
C LEU A 29 -4.61 3.70 -2.46
N GLY A 30 -3.46 3.43 -1.85
CA GLY A 30 -2.52 4.46 -1.40
C GLY A 30 -2.04 5.35 -2.54
N TYR A 31 -1.66 4.72 -3.66
CA TYR A 31 -1.29 5.43 -4.88
C TYR A 31 -2.44 6.30 -5.42
N LEU A 32 -3.65 5.75 -5.54
CA LEU A 32 -4.81 6.49 -6.04
C LEU A 32 -5.18 7.66 -5.11
N MET A 33 -5.14 7.45 -3.80
CA MET A 33 -5.42 8.48 -2.80
C MET A 33 -4.47 9.67 -2.94
N ARG A 34 -3.17 9.43 -3.15
CA ARG A 34 -2.19 10.50 -3.38
C ARG A 34 -2.46 11.31 -4.66
N LEU A 35 -2.99 10.67 -5.70
CA LEU A 35 -3.36 11.35 -6.95
C LEU A 35 -4.61 12.23 -6.79
N ILE A 36 -5.66 11.70 -6.16
CA ILE A 36 -6.96 12.39 -6.07
C ILE A 36 -7.01 13.39 -4.91
N SER A 37 -6.21 13.18 -3.87
CA SER A 37 -6.14 14.02 -2.67
C SER A 37 -4.69 14.28 -2.29
N PRO A 38 -4.03 15.27 -2.94
CA PRO A 38 -2.67 15.68 -2.57
C PRO A 38 -2.62 16.08 -1.10
N GLY A 39 -1.61 15.59 -0.36
CA GLY A 39 -1.48 15.85 1.08
C GLY A 39 -2.32 14.93 1.98
N THR A 40 -2.99 13.92 1.42
CA THR A 40 -3.70 12.90 2.20
C THR A 40 -2.78 12.20 3.22
N THR A 41 -3.32 11.94 4.41
CA THR A 41 -2.68 11.13 5.45
C THR A 41 -3.14 9.67 5.42
N TRP A 42 -3.97 9.30 4.45
CA TRP A 42 -4.57 7.96 4.35
C TRP A 42 -3.53 6.84 4.48
N PRO A 43 -2.38 6.88 3.78
CA PRO A 43 -1.46 5.76 3.86
C PRO A 43 -0.76 5.62 5.22
N SER A 44 -0.40 6.75 5.84
CA SER A 44 0.15 6.76 7.21
C SER A 44 -0.86 6.17 8.21
N ARG A 45 -2.15 6.46 8.04
CA ARG A 45 -3.21 5.91 8.90
C ARG A 45 -3.41 4.41 8.69
N VAL A 46 -3.33 3.92 7.45
CA VAL A 46 -3.38 2.48 7.17
C VAL A 46 -2.21 1.78 7.82
N ARG A 47 -1.00 2.30 7.65
CA ARG A 47 0.20 1.79 8.32
C ARG A 47 0.00 1.70 9.84
N GLN A 48 -0.45 2.81 10.45
CA GLN A 48 -0.71 2.87 11.89
C GLN A 48 -1.70 1.79 12.34
N ILE A 49 -2.79 1.56 11.60
CA ILE A 49 -3.76 0.50 11.94
C ILE A 49 -3.10 -0.89 11.90
N ILE A 50 -2.26 -1.17 10.91
CA ILE A 50 -1.56 -2.45 10.82
C ILE A 50 -0.54 -2.61 11.94
N GLU A 51 0.15 -1.54 12.34
CA GLU A 51 1.12 -1.55 13.44
C GLU A 51 0.45 -1.68 14.83
N GLU A 52 -0.72 -1.04 15.02
CA GLU A 52 -1.43 -1.04 16.30
C GLU A 52 -2.33 -2.26 16.52
N CYS A 53 -2.73 -2.94 15.44
CA CYS A 53 -3.61 -4.10 15.55
C CYS A 53 -2.78 -5.36 15.87
N ALA A 54 -2.78 -5.78 17.13
CA ALA A 54 -2.01 -6.94 17.59
C ALA A 54 -2.45 -8.29 16.97
N ASP A 55 -3.68 -8.37 16.47
CA ASP A 55 -4.28 -9.61 15.95
C ASP A 55 -4.12 -9.80 14.43
N VAL A 56 -3.52 -8.84 13.71
CA VAL A 56 -3.26 -9.02 12.27
C VAL A 56 -1.91 -9.68 12.03
N ASP A 57 -1.85 -10.50 10.99
CA ASP A 57 -0.62 -11.06 10.46
C ASP A 57 -0.33 -10.43 9.10
N PRO A 58 0.58 -9.43 9.02
CA PRO A 58 0.95 -8.79 7.76
C PRO A 58 1.42 -9.80 6.69
N VAL A 59 2.08 -10.88 7.08
CA VAL A 59 2.55 -11.91 6.15
C VAL A 59 1.35 -12.65 5.54
N ALA A 60 0.39 -13.08 6.35
CA ALA A 60 -0.85 -13.70 5.87
C ALA A 60 -1.71 -12.74 5.03
N MET A 61 -1.57 -11.43 5.24
CA MET A 61 -2.20 -10.36 4.46
C MET A 61 -1.45 -10.02 3.16
N GLY A 62 -0.29 -10.62 2.92
CA GLY A 62 0.52 -10.45 1.70
C GLY A 62 1.50 -9.28 1.73
N PHE A 63 1.75 -8.68 2.90
CA PHE A 63 2.75 -7.63 3.02
C PHE A 63 4.15 -8.21 2.78
N PRO A 64 5.00 -7.56 1.97
CA PRO A 64 6.39 -7.98 1.78
C PRO A 64 7.19 -7.73 3.06
N ALA A 65 8.33 -8.42 3.25
CA ALA A 65 9.11 -8.31 4.48
C ALA A 65 9.57 -6.87 4.80
N ASN A 66 9.81 -6.06 3.77
CA ASN A 66 10.25 -4.67 3.86
C ASN A 66 9.09 -3.65 3.77
N TRP A 67 7.84 -4.05 4.04
CA TRP A 67 6.67 -3.19 3.86
C TRP A 67 6.70 -1.90 4.70
N LEU A 68 7.45 -1.88 5.80
CA LEU A 68 7.66 -0.70 6.64
C LEU A 68 8.54 0.36 5.93
N ASP A 69 9.39 -0.04 5.00
CA ASP A 69 10.22 0.87 4.21
C ASP A 69 9.47 1.37 2.96
N LEU A 70 8.44 0.62 2.55
CA LEU A 70 7.59 1.00 1.45
C LEU A 70 6.65 2.11 1.92
N SER A 71 6.77 3.26 1.27
CA SER A 71 5.85 4.38 1.48
C SER A 71 4.52 4.06 0.80
N LEU A 72 3.71 3.19 1.42
CA LEU A 72 2.28 3.00 1.15
C LEU A 72 1.60 4.35 0.93
#